data_AF-A0A662GVA5-F1
#
_entry.id   AF-A0A662GVA5-F1
#
_cell.length_a   1.000
_cell.length_b   1.000
_cell.length_c   1.000
_cell.angle_alpha   90.00
_cell.angle_beta   90.00
_cell.angle_gamma   90.00
#
_symmetry.space_group_name_H-M   'P 1'
#
loop_
_entity.id
_entity.type
_entity.pdbx_description
1 polymer ?
#
loop_
_entity_poly.entity_id
_entity_poly.type
_entity_poly.pdbx_seq_one_letter_code
_entity_poly.pdbx_strand_id
1 'polypeptide(L)' 'MRHSKGYRTRGRKLLRKHPRERGMQGLSRLLYKYKIGDKVSIDISPSRIETAP' A
#
# COMPACT_ATOMS: atom_id res chain seq x y z
N MET A 1 -16.58 -22.20 9.15
CA MET A 1 -17.19 -21.10 8.36
C MET A 1 -16.17 -20.57 7.35
N ARG A 2 -16.57 -20.41 6.08
CA ARG A 2 -15.74 -19.70 5.09
C ARG A 2 -15.91 -18.19 5.28
N HIS A 3 -14.80 -17.46 5.22
CA HIS A 3 -14.85 -15.99 5.26
C HIS A 3 -15.21 -15.43 3.90
N SER A 4 -15.67 -14.17 3.88
CA SER A 4 -15.86 -13.41 2.65
C SER A 4 -14.54 -13.25 1.88
N LYS A 5 -14.60 -13.18 0.55
CA LYS A 5 -13.45 -12.96 -0.33
C LYS A 5 -13.39 -11.53 -0.88
N GLY A 6 -13.83 -10.55 -0.09
CA GLY A 6 -13.78 -9.14 -0.49
C GLY A 6 -12.34 -8.60 -0.44
N TYR A 7 -12.08 -7.53 -1.19
CA TYR A 7 -10.74 -6.92 -1.31
C TYR A 7 -10.10 -6.51 0.02
N ARG A 8 -10.91 -6.19 1.04
CA ARG A 8 -10.42 -5.76 2.37
C ARG A 8 -10.45 -6.87 3.42
N THR A 9 -10.92 -8.06 3.06
CA THR A 9 -11.04 -9.16 4.02
C THR A 9 -9.65 -9.60 4.48
N ARG A 10 -9.47 -9.76 5.81
CA ARG A 10 -8.21 -10.15 6.46
C ARG A 10 -7.04 -9.17 6.24
N GLY A 11 -7.28 -7.96 5.73
CA GLY A 11 -6.26 -6.94 5.49
C GLY A 11 -5.88 -6.08 6.70
N ARG A 12 -6.41 -6.32 7.92
CA ARG A 12 -6.25 -5.41 9.07
C ARG A 12 -4.79 -5.10 9.42
N LYS A 13 -3.90 -6.10 9.36
CA LYS A 13 -2.46 -5.89 9.64
C LYS A 13 -1.75 -5.23 8.46
N LEU A 14 -2.09 -5.65 7.23
CA LEU A 14 -1.50 -5.13 5.99
C LEU A 14 -1.84 -3.64 5.78
N LEU A 15 -3.09 -3.26 6.00
CA LEU A 15 -3.60 -1.91 5.77
C LEU A 15 -3.48 -0.99 7.01
N ARG A 16 -2.64 -1.35 8.00
CA ARG A 16 -2.41 -0.52 9.19
C ARG A 16 -0.98 -0.02 9.22
N LYS A 17 -0.78 1.29 9.32
CA LYS A 17 0.53 1.90 9.54
C LYS A 17 1.03 1.74 10.97
N HIS A 18 2.34 1.72 11.14
CA HIS A 18 2.93 1.90 12.46
C HIS A 18 2.60 3.30 13.01
N PRO A 19 2.36 3.48 14.32
CA PRO A 19 1.98 4.79 14.88
C PRO A 19 2.93 5.94 14.52
N ARG A 20 4.24 5.67 14.39
CA ARG A 20 5.26 6.66 14.03
C ARG A 20 5.36 6.97 12.53
N GLU A 21 4.68 6.21 11.70
CA GLU A 21 4.64 6.37 10.24
C GLU A 21 3.30 6.99 9.78
N ARG A 22 2.46 7.38 10.74
CA ARG A 22 1.19 8.05 10.47
C ARG A 22 1.46 9.44 9.89
N GLY A 23 0.56 9.86 9.00
CA GLY A 23 0.73 11.07 8.20
C GLY A 23 1.07 10.78 6.74
N MET A 24 1.46 11.84 6.04
CA MET A 24 1.83 11.79 4.63
C MET A 24 3.24 11.19 4.48
N GLN A 25 3.41 10.31 3.49
CA GLN A 25 4.74 9.83 3.12
C GLN A 25 5.54 10.97 2.45
N GLY A 26 6.86 10.90 2.51
CA GLY A 26 7.73 11.87 1.85
C GLY A 26 7.54 11.90 0.32
N LEU A 27 7.81 13.06 -0.29
CA LEU A 27 7.62 13.29 -1.73
C LEU A 27 8.49 12.40 -2.63
N SER A 28 9.57 11.83 -2.09
CA SER A 28 10.50 10.96 -2.81
C SER A 28 9.82 9.79 -3.51
N ARG A 29 8.84 9.14 -2.85
CA ARG A 29 8.11 7.99 -3.41
C ARG A 29 7.16 8.39 -4.55
N LEU A 30 6.62 9.62 -4.51
CA LEU A 30 5.69 10.13 -5.52
C LEU A 30 6.41 10.60 -6.78
N LEU A 31 7.62 11.14 -6.63
CA LEU A 31 8.40 11.72 -7.73
C LEU A 31 9.38 10.74 -8.38
N TYR A 32 9.37 9.47 -7.93
CA TYR A 32 10.25 8.45 -8.48
C TYR A 32 9.86 8.12 -9.92
N LYS A 33 10.80 8.28 -10.86
CA LYS A 33 10.61 7.96 -12.28
C LYS A 33 11.04 6.52 -12.55
N TYR A 34 10.10 5.69 -12.96
CA TYR A 34 10.37 4.31 -13.36
C TYR A 34 10.69 4.22 -14.85
N LYS A 35 11.58 3.30 -15.22
CA LYS A 35 11.86 2.93 -16.61
C LYS A 35 11.36 1.52 -16.91
N ILE A 36 11.17 1.24 -18.19
CA ILE A 36 10.76 -0.09 -18.65
C ILE A 36 11.88 -1.09 -18.34
N GLY A 37 11.54 -2.21 -17.68
CA GLY A 37 12.50 -3.23 -17.27
C GLY A 37 13.00 -3.10 -15.83
N ASP A 38 12.66 -2.01 -15.13
CA ASP A 38 13.00 -1.86 -13.72
C ASP A 38 12.23 -2.87 -12.86
N LYS A 39 12.93 -3.53 -11.93
CA LYS A 39 12.30 -4.38 -10.92
C LYS A 39 11.73 -3.49 -9.80
N VAL A 40 10.43 -3.58 -9.57
CA VAL A 40 9.74 -2.78 -8.55
C VAL A 40 9.14 -3.67 -7.46
N SER A 41 9.05 -3.13 -6.24
CA SER A 41 8.35 -3.77 -5.13
C SER A 41 6.92 -3.22 -5.04
N ILE A 42 5.93 -4.10 -5.18
CA ILE A 42 4.52 -3.74 -5.03
C ILE A 42 4.17 -3.80 -3.53
N ASP A 43 4.31 -2.65 -2.88
CA ASP A 43 3.97 -2.45 -1.48
C ASP A 43 2.83 -1.43 -1.35
N ILE A 44 1.77 -1.80 -0.63
CA ILE A 44 0.55 -0.99 -0.50
C ILE A 44 0.73 0.00 0.64
N SER A 45 0.75 1.29 0.31
CA SER A 45 0.68 2.36 1.31
C SER A 45 -0.75 2.50 1.84
N PRO A 46 -1.02 2.32 3.16
CA PRO A 46 -2.39 2.42 3.68
C PRO A 46 -2.98 3.84 3.68
N SER A 47 -2.22 4.84 3.24
CA SER A 47 -2.62 6.25 3.19
C SER A 47 -3.74 6.50 2.19
N ARG A 48 -3.69 5.80 1.04
CA ARG A 48 -4.63 5.96 -0.07
C ARG A 48 -4.84 4.60 -0.73
N ILE A 49 -5.95 3.95 -0.39
CA ILE A 49 -6.20 2.53 -0.71
C ILE A 49 -6.99 2.37 -2.03
N GLU A 50 -7.51 3.46 -2.60
CA GLU A 50 -8.33 3.46 -3.82
C GLU A 50 -7.62 2.84 -5.03
N THR A 51 -6.31 3.06 -5.15
CA THR A 51 -5.48 2.60 -6.27
C THR A 51 -4.63 1.38 -5.92
N ALA A 52 -4.92 0.72 -4.80
CA ALA A 52 -4.16 -0.46 -4.37
C ALA A 52 -4.52 -1.68 -5.25
N PRO A 53 -3.52 -2.45 -5.71
CA PRO A 53 -3.75 -3.72 -6.41
C PRO A 53 -4.23 -4.84 -5.47
#